data_AF-A3IWG6-F1
#
_entry.id   AF-A3IWG6-F1
#
_cell.length_a   1.000
_cell.length_b   1.000
_cell.length_c   1.000
_cell.angle_alpha   90.00
_cell.angle_beta   90.00
_cell.angle_gamma   90.00
#
_symmetry.space_group_name_H-M   'P 1'
#
loop_
_entity.id
_entity.type
_entity.pdbx_description
1 polymer ?
#
loop_
_entity_poly.entity_id
_entity_poly.type
_entity_poly.pdbx_seq_one_letter_code
_entity_poly.pdbx_strand_id
1 'polypeptide(L)'
;MQWDLKPEDCPNKDVCGIITKLTEEEEIELYQARLENNRRIVERIRVNQEQAASSLLLSRGDAQTPESLGVTDTLAELQTAISLLESTINELDEGYIAPVGVEAHRYTVKRPYGCYEYNKLTAKDAIFEPQIKRNKVKVIHLSKDDDQRNIKGRAGIEKRNRLLAIKRQIKAATELLNEAREDASRESIEEAVARKMT
;
A
#
# COMPACT_ATOMS: atom_id res chain seq x y z
N MET A 1 8.70 -21.91 -34.38
CA MET A 1 9.85 -22.29 -35.23
C MET A 1 11.07 -22.20 -34.32
N GLN A 2 11.42 -23.31 -33.67
CA GLN A 2 12.56 -23.37 -32.76
C GLN A 2 13.81 -23.46 -33.63
N TRP A 3 14.64 -22.42 -33.62
CA TRP A 3 15.95 -22.52 -34.24
C TRP A 3 16.84 -23.23 -33.24
N ASP A 4 17.36 -24.41 -33.60
CA ASP A 4 18.43 -25.08 -32.88
C ASP A 4 19.72 -24.26 -33.03
N LEU A 5 19.75 -23.08 -32.41
CA LEU A 5 20.92 -22.21 -32.34
C LEU A 5 21.97 -22.93 -31.53
N LYS A 6 23.08 -23.28 -32.17
CA LYS A 6 24.25 -23.79 -31.49
C LYS A 6 25.00 -22.62 -30.85
N PRO A 7 25.84 -22.87 -29.83
CA PRO A 7 26.71 -21.84 -29.28
C PRO A 7 27.55 -21.13 -30.36
N GLU A 8 27.94 -21.87 -31.40
CA GLU A 8 28.68 -21.32 -32.53
C GLU A 8 27.91 -20.27 -33.34
N ASP A 9 26.58 -20.27 -33.28
CA ASP A 9 25.70 -19.35 -34.01
C ASP A 9 25.49 -18.02 -33.27
N CYS A 10 26.14 -17.82 -32.12
CA CYS A 10 26.04 -16.57 -31.37
C CYS A 10 26.68 -15.41 -32.15
N PRO A 11 25.91 -14.38 -32.58
CA PRO A 11 26.43 -13.26 -33.36
C PRO A 11 27.44 -12.41 -32.58
N ASN A 12 27.49 -12.58 -31.26
CA ASN A 12 28.41 -11.88 -30.37
C ASN A 12 29.56 -12.77 -29.90
N LYS A 13 29.80 -13.96 -30.49
CA LYS A 13 30.86 -14.88 -30.08
C LYS A 13 32.23 -14.21 -30.01
N ASP A 14 32.57 -13.43 -31.04
CA ASP A 14 33.86 -12.73 -31.12
C ASP A 14 33.98 -11.56 -30.11
N VAL A 15 32.85 -11.10 -29.56
CA VAL A 15 32.78 -9.99 -28.60
C VAL A 15 32.70 -10.51 -27.15
N CYS A 16 31.97 -11.60 -26.92
CA CYS A 16 31.71 -12.15 -25.59
C CYS A 16 32.76 -13.17 -25.13
N GLY A 17 33.56 -13.74 -26.05
CA GLY A 17 34.68 -14.62 -25.75
C GLY A 17 34.43 -16.10 -26.04
N ILE A 18 35.21 -16.96 -25.40
CA ILE A 18 35.15 -18.43 -25.59
C ILE A 18 33.86 -18.98 -24.98
N ILE A 19 33.15 -19.81 -25.74
CA ILE A 19 31.94 -20.48 -25.27
C ILE A 19 32.31 -21.89 -24.83
N THR A 20 32.24 -22.13 -23.52
CA THR A 20 32.49 -23.43 -22.91
C THR A 20 31.21 -23.94 -22.28
N LYS A 21 30.77 -25.15 -22.64
CA LYS A 21 29.60 -25.79 -22.05
C LYS A 21 30.06 -26.58 -20.82
N LEU A 22 29.44 -26.31 -19.67
CA LEU A 22 29.70 -27.01 -18.41
C LEU A 22 28.54 -27.96 -18.10
N THR A 23 28.84 -29.06 -17.40
CA THR A 23 27.86 -29.88 -16.69
C THR A 23 27.64 -29.37 -15.27
N GLU A 24 26.56 -29.80 -14.60
CA GLU A 24 26.17 -29.31 -13.27
C GLU A 24 27.22 -29.59 -12.17
N GLU A 25 28.00 -30.66 -12.31
CA GLU A 25 29.02 -31.09 -11.35
C GLU A 25 30.43 -30.55 -11.67
N GLU A 26 30.64 -29.99 -12.86
CA GLU A 26 31.93 -29.49 -13.30
C GLU A 26 32.23 -28.10 -12.71
N GLU A 27 33.28 -28.02 -11.89
CA GLU A 27 33.86 -26.76 -11.48
C GLU A 27 34.94 -26.32 -12.46
N ILE A 28 34.91 -25.04 -12.83
CA ILE A 28 35.98 -24.42 -13.62
C ILE A 28 36.70 -23.34 -12.83
N GLU A 29 37.99 -23.18 -13.13
CA GLU A 29 38.77 -22.05 -12.66
C GLU A 29 38.51 -20.84 -13.55
N LEU A 30 37.84 -19.84 -13.00
CA LEU A 30 37.70 -18.52 -13.62
C LEU A 30 38.78 -17.58 -13.10
N TYR A 31 39.32 -16.79 -14.01
CA TYR A 31 40.24 -15.70 -13.70
C TYR A 31 39.46 -14.39 -13.72
N GLN A 32 39.17 -13.86 -12.54
CA GLN A 32 38.51 -12.56 -12.41
C GLN A 32 39.59 -11.48 -12.28
N ALA A 33 39.57 -10.51 -13.19
CA ALA A 33 40.47 -9.37 -13.14
C ALA A 33 39.69 -8.13 -12.71
N ARG A 34 40.13 -7.47 -11.64
CA ARG A 34 39.58 -6.20 -11.17
C ARG A 34 40.66 -5.14 -11.04
N LEU A 35 40.27 -3.87 -11.19
CA LEU A 35 41.14 -2.73 -10.95
C LEU A 35 40.89 -2.20 -9.54
N GLU A 36 41.91 -2.27 -8.69
CA GLU A 36 41.85 -1.79 -7.32
C GLU A 36 43.09 -0.93 -7.04
N ASN A 37 42.91 0.32 -6.62
CA ASN A 37 44.00 1.29 -6.43
C ASN A 37 44.94 1.42 -7.64
N ASN A 38 44.37 1.46 -8.86
CA ASN A 38 45.11 1.52 -10.12
C ASN A 38 46.06 0.32 -10.38
N ARG A 39 45.86 -0.79 -9.67
CA ARG A 39 46.57 -2.06 -9.90
C ARG A 39 45.58 -3.11 -10.39
N ARG A 40 45.99 -3.88 -11.39
CA ARG A 40 45.23 -5.05 -11.86
C ARG A 40 45.46 -6.19 -10.89
N ILE A 41 44.42 -6.57 -10.16
CA ILE A 41 44.39 -7.78 -9.34
C ILE A 41 43.72 -8.86 -10.16
N VAL A 42 44.35 -10.02 -10.27
CA VAL A 42 43.78 -11.21 -10.90
C VAL A 42 43.61 -12.26 -9.82
N GLU A 43 42.37 -12.59 -9.52
CA GLU A 43 42.01 -13.65 -8.59
C GLU A 43 41.56 -14.90 -9.36
N ARG A 44 41.85 -16.06 -8.76
CA ARG A 44 41.39 -17.36 -9.26
C ARG A 44 40.25 -17.82 -8.38
N ILE A 45 39.10 -18.04 -8.97
CA ILE A 45 37.92 -18.56 -8.28
C ILE A 45 37.51 -19.88 -8.94
N ARG A 46 37.16 -20.88 -8.13
CA ARG A 46 36.51 -22.10 -8.62
C ARG A 46 35.01 -21.92 -8.48
N VAL A 47 34.31 -22.12 -9.58
CA VAL A 47 32.86 -21.95 -9.63
C VAL A 47 32.22 -23.08 -10.43
N ASN A 48 31.03 -23.49 -10.02
CA ASN A 48 30.15 -24.35 -10.80
C ASN A 48 29.32 -23.54 -11.80
N GLN A 49 28.46 -24.21 -12.58
CA GLN A 49 27.63 -23.57 -13.61
C GLN A 49 26.72 -22.48 -13.04
N GLU A 50 26.06 -22.72 -11.90
CA GLU A 50 25.15 -21.77 -11.25
C GLU A 50 25.90 -20.50 -10.81
N GLN A 51 27.01 -20.68 -10.10
CA GLN A 51 27.85 -19.59 -9.60
C GLN A 51 28.45 -18.76 -10.75
N ALA A 52 28.88 -19.41 -11.84
CA ALA A 52 29.38 -18.73 -13.03
C ALA A 52 28.28 -17.88 -13.69
N ALA A 53 27.05 -18.40 -13.78
CA ALA A 53 25.90 -17.68 -14.33
C ALA A 53 25.54 -16.46 -13.46
N SER A 54 25.43 -16.64 -12.13
CA SER A 54 25.16 -15.53 -11.21
C SER A 54 26.24 -14.46 -11.27
N SER A 55 27.52 -14.84 -11.26
CA SER A 55 28.64 -13.88 -11.36
C SER A 55 28.61 -13.11 -12.68
N LEU A 56 28.26 -13.77 -13.78
CA LEU A 56 28.14 -13.11 -15.09
C LEU A 56 26.98 -12.12 -15.11
N LEU A 57 25.81 -12.52 -14.62
CA LEU A 57 24.62 -11.66 -14.63
C LEU A 57 24.76 -10.47 -13.66
N LEU A 58 25.36 -10.68 -12.49
CA LEU A 58 25.65 -9.58 -11.55
C LEU A 58 26.68 -8.59 -12.09
N SER A 59 27.66 -9.05 -12.87
CA SER A 59 28.74 -8.17 -13.39
C SER A 59 28.41 -7.51 -14.72
N ARG A 60 27.62 -8.15 -15.59
CA ARG A 60 27.36 -7.70 -16.96
C ARG A 60 25.88 -7.54 -17.30
N GLY A 61 24.99 -8.09 -16.49
CA GLY A 61 23.55 -8.18 -16.76
C GLY A 61 22.73 -7.00 -16.23
N ASP A 62 23.37 -5.89 -15.86
CA ASP A 62 22.71 -4.69 -15.29
C ASP A 62 21.77 -5.07 -14.14
N ALA A 63 22.31 -5.78 -13.16
CA ALA A 63 21.54 -6.35 -12.06
C ALA A 63 20.79 -5.26 -11.30
N GLN A 64 19.48 -5.46 -11.17
CA GLN A 64 18.59 -4.57 -10.45
C GLN A 64 18.44 -5.01 -8.99
N THR A 65 18.19 -4.05 -8.11
CA THR A 65 17.85 -4.28 -6.71
C THR A 65 16.46 -3.71 -6.43
N PRO A 66 15.81 -4.06 -5.31
CA PRO A 66 14.56 -3.42 -4.91
C PRO A 66 14.66 -1.89 -4.88
N GLU A 67 15.81 -1.35 -4.47
CA GLU A 67 16.11 0.08 -4.48
C GLU A 67 16.17 0.64 -5.91
N SER A 68 16.90 -0.01 -6.83
CA SER A 68 17.01 0.48 -8.22
C SER A 68 15.67 0.41 -8.97
N LEU A 69 14.75 -0.47 -8.53
CA LEU A 69 13.38 -0.57 -9.02
C LEU A 69 12.39 0.39 -8.31
N GLY A 70 12.84 1.18 -7.34
CA GLY A 70 12.00 2.15 -6.61
C GLY A 70 11.03 1.55 -5.59
N VAL A 71 11.19 0.28 -5.22
CA VAL A 71 10.32 -0.41 -4.25
C VAL A 71 10.49 0.19 -2.86
N THR A 72 11.73 0.47 -2.46
CA THR A 72 12.04 1.06 -1.14
C THR A 72 11.48 2.47 -0.97
N ASP A 73 11.54 3.28 -2.03
CA ASP A 73 11.02 4.65 -2.02
C ASP A 73 9.49 4.65 -1.89
N THR A 74 8.82 3.79 -2.67
CA THR A 74 7.36 3.62 -2.60
C THR A 74 6.91 3.17 -1.20
N LEU A 75 7.67 2.29 -0.54
CA LEU A 75 7.39 1.86 0.84
C LEU A 75 7.56 3.01 1.84
N ALA A 76 8.59 3.84 1.68
CA ALA A 76 8.82 5.01 2.54
C ALA A 76 7.70 6.06 2.38
N GLU A 77 7.25 6.30 1.16
CA GLU A 77 6.10 7.18 0.87
C GLU A 77 4.82 6.65 1.55
N LEU A 78 4.56 5.34 1.46
CA LEU A 78 3.41 4.72 2.12
C LEU A 78 3.46 4.87 3.64
N GLN A 79 4.62 4.64 4.27
CA GLN A 79 4.79 4.82 5.72
C GLN A 79 4.55 6.27 6.15
N THR A 80 5.02 7.23 5.34
CA THR A 80 4.78 8.66 5.57
C THR A 80 3.29 8.98 5.48
N ALA A 81 2.60 8.47 4.46
CA ALA A 81 1.16 8.67 4.29
C ALA A 81 0.35 8.06 5.45
N ILE A 82 0.73 6.87 5.94
CA ILE A 82 0.11 6.25 7.11
C ILE A 82 0.28 7.13 8.36
N SER A 83 1.49 7.63 8.60
CA SER A 83 1.78 8.49 9.76
C SER A 83 0.98 9.81 9.74
N LEU A 84 0.82 10.41 8.55
CA LEU A 84 -0.02 11.60 8.37
C LEU A 84 -1.51 11.29 8.59
N LEU A 85 -1.96 10.12 8.15
CA LEU A 85 -3.34 9.68 8.36
C LEU A 85 -3.64 9.44 9.85
N GLU A 86 -2.71 8.83 10.60
CA GLU A 86 -2.84 8.65 12.05
C GLU A 86 -2.96 10.00 12.78
N SER A 87 -2.12 10.96 12.40
CA SER A 87 -2.19 12.33 12.93
C SER A 87 -3.56 12.98 12.66
N THR A 88 -4.06 12.83 11.43
CA THR A 88 -5.39 13.35 11.04
C THR A 88 -6.52 12.67 11.82
N ILE A 89 -6.43 11.36 12.08
CA ILE A 89 -7.43 10.63 12.87
C ILE A 89 -7.46 11.16 14.31
N ASN A 90 -6.30 11.40 14.92
CA ASN A 90 -6.21 11.94 16.27
C ASN A 90 -6.86 13.33 16.40
N GLU A 91 -6.66 14.21 15.42
CA GLU A 91 -7.34 15.52 15.37
C GLU A 91 -8.86 15.40 15.25
N LEU A 92 -9.34 14.39 14.53
CA LEU A 92 -10.77 14.12 14.38
C LEU A 92 -11.40 13.58 15.68
N ASP A 93 -10.63 12.93 16.55
CA ASP A 93 -11.11 12.32 17.81
C ASP A 93 -11.49 13.34 18.89
N GLU A 94 -11.05 14.60 18.77
CA GLU A 94 -11.34 15.60 19.80
C GLU A 94 -12.83 15.97 19.89
N GLY A 95 -13.48 15.69 21.02
CA GLY A 95 -14.84 16.13 21.32
C GLY A 95 -15.95 15.21 20.82
N TYR A 96 -17.12 15.77 20.49
CA TYR A 96 -18.29 14.96 20.14
C TYR A 96 -18.20 14.40 18.71
N ILE A 97 -18.23 13.07 18.59
CA ILE A 97 -18.45 12.35 17.33
C ILE A 97 -19.88 11.80 17.34
N ALA A 98 -20.65 12.08 16.29
CA ALA A 98 -22.02 11.60 16.21
C ALA A 98 -22.08 10.07 16.05
N PRO A 99 -23.06 9.38 16.65
CA PRO A 99 -23.30 7.96 16.37
C PRO A 99 -23.62 7.70 14.89
N VAL A 100 -23.40 6.47 14.43
CA VAL A 100 -23.76 6.06 13.06
C VAL A 100 -25.27 6.16 12.83
N GLY A 101 -25.67 6.62 11.64
CA GLY A 101 -27.08 6.76 11.26
C GLY A 101 -27.80 7.95 11.88
N VAL A 102 -27.05 8.88 12.48
CA VAL A 102 -27.58 10.14 13.04
C VAL A 102 -27.54 11.26 12.00
N GLU A 103 -28.62 12.01 11.90
CA GLU A 103 -28.79 13.12 10.95
C GLU A 103 -29.21 14.41 11.66
N ALA A 104 -28.81 15.55 11.09
CA ALA A 104 -29.23 16.87 11.55
C ALA A 104 -30.19 17.50 10.55
N HIS A 105 -31.29 18.04 11.06
CA HIS A 105 -32.35 18.61 10.25
C HIS A 105 -32.80 19.97 10.80
N ARG A 106 -33.18 20.87 9.90
CA ARG A 106 -33.86 22.13 10.22
C ARG A 106 -35.36 21.97 10.01
N TYR A 107 -36.14 22.50 10.95
CA TYR A 107 -37.60 22.46 10.93
C TYR A 107 -38.16 23.87 11.06
N THR A 108 -39.18 24.15 10.27
CA THR A 108 -39.96 25.39 10.36
C THR A 108 -41.34 25.05 10.90
N VAL A 109 -41.69 25.66 12.03
CA VAL A 109 -42.98 25.48 12.68
C VAL A 109 -43.84 26.69 12.39
N LYS A 110 -45.01 26.46 11.79
CA LYS A 110 -46.03 27.48 11.60
C LYS A 110 -46.99 27.48 12.80
N ARG A 111 -47.27 28.67 13.33
CA ARG A 111 -48.28 28.95 14.37
C ARG A 111 -49.16 30.12 13.91
N PRO A 112 -50.38 30.28 14.46
CA PRO A 112 -51.26 31.40 14.10
C PRO A 112 -50.61 32.79 14.27
N TYR A 113 -49.66 32.90 15.20
CA TYR A 113 -48.96 34.13 15.56
C TYR A 113 -47.54 34.24 14.98
N GLY A 114 -47.13 33.33 14.08
CA GLY A 114 -45.84 33.43 13.40
C GLY A 114 -45.21 32.08 13.03
N CYS A 115 -44.03 32.16 12.41
CA CYS A 115 -43.21 30.99 12.10
C CYS A 115 -41.91 31.05 12.90
N TYR A 116 -41.48 29.94 13.47
CA TYR A 116 -40.17 29.82 14.10
C TYR A 116 -39.45 28.57 13.63
N GLU A 117 -38.12 28.64 13.65
CA GLU A 117 -37.27 27.56 13.17
C GLU A 117 -36.44 26.97 14.30
N TYR A 118 -36.19 25.67 14.20
CA TYR A 118 -35.28 24.97 15.11
C TYR A 118 -34.62 23.79 14.41
N ASN A 119 -33.49 23.37 14.95
CA ASN A 119 -32.71 22.23 14.50
C ASN A 119 -32.91 21.06 15.44
N LYS A 120 -32.80 19.85 14.90
CA LYS A 120 -32.83 18.63 15.69
C LYS A 120 -31.84 17.60 15.15
N LEU A 121 -31.28 16.82 16.06
CA LEU A 121 -30.54 15.61 15.76
C LEU A 121 -31.51 14.45 15.81
N THR A 122 -31.50 13.58 14.81
CA THR A 122 -32.44 12.45 14.68
C THR A 122 -31.68 11.17 14.41
N ALA A 123 -32.12 10.07 15.02
CA ALA A 123 -31.65 8.72 14.79
C ALA A 123 -32.81 7.81 14.41
N LYS A 124 -32.53 6.72 13.67
CA LYS A 124 -33.53 5.70 13.33
C LYS A 124 -34.09 5.01 14.59
N ASP A 125 -33.20 4.70 15.53
CA ASP A 125 -33.50 4.01 16.78
C ASP A 125 -33.35 4.93 18.00
N ALA A 126 -33.95 4.54 19.11
CA ALA A 126 -33.92 5.33 20.34
C ALA A 126 -32.57 5.17 21.04
N ILE A 127 -31.60 5.98 20.63
CA ILE A 127 -30.21 5.88 21.10
C ILE A 127 -29.77 7.04 22.01
N PHE A 128 -30.47 8.19 21.97
CA PHE A 128 -30.09 9.35 22.75
C PHE A 128 -30.63 9.25 24.18
N GLU A 129 -29.80 9.62 25.14
CA GLU A 129 -30.24 9.69 26.53
C GLU A 129 -31.28 10.82 26.72
N PRO A 130 -32.38 10.56 27.42
CA PRO A 130 -33.40 11.56 27.70
C PRO A 130 -32.93 12.56 28.76
N GLN A 131 -33.40 13.80 28.70
CA GLN A 131 -33.10 14.80 29.75
C GLN A 131 -33.87 14.56 31.06
N ILE A 132 -35.10 14.04 30.98
CA ILE A 132 -36.04 13.94 32.12
C ILE A 132 -36.67 12.54 32.24
N LYS A 133 -36.95 11.89 31.10
CA LYS A 133 -37.63 10.58 31.08
C LYS A 133 -36.65 9.44 31.39
N ARG A 134 -37.17 8.23 31.61
CA ARG A 134 -36.33 7.03 31.79
C ARG A 134 -35.90 6.36 30.48
N ASN A 135 -36.66 6.57 29.41
CA ASN A 135 -36.44 5.87 28.14
C ASN A 135 -35.66 6.73 27.14
N LYS A 136 -34.74 6.09 26.42
CA LYS A 136 -34.00 6.70 25.31
C LYS A 136 -34.94 7.30 24.27
N VAL A 137 -34.46 8.33 23.59
CA VAL A 137 -35.22 9.07 22.57
C VAL A 137 -34.53 9.01 21.23
N LYS A 138 -35.32 9.14 20.16
CA LYS A 138 -34.84 9.19 18.78
C LYS A 138 -34.38 10.58 18.34
N VAL A 139 -34.73 11.61 19.11
CA VAL A 139 -34.57 13.01 18.70
C VAL A 139 -34.10 13.86 19.89
N ILE A 140 -33.11 14.71 19.64
CA ILE A 140 -32.73 15.80 20.56
C ILE A 140 -32.83 17.14 19.84
N HIS A 141 -33.29 18.18 20.54
CA HIS A 141 -33.42 19.52 19.99
C HIS A 141 -32.08 20.26 20.09
N LEU A 142 -31.64 20.84 18.97
CA LEU A 142 -30.39 21.58 18.85
C LEU A 142 -30.59 23.10 18.79
N SER A 143 -31.81 23.60 19.03
CA SER A 143 -32.12 25.04 19.02
C SER A 143 -31.92 25.68 17.63
N LYS A 144 -31.62 26.97 17.58
CA LYS A 144 -31.41 27.76 16.35
C LYS A 144 -30.00 27.56 15.76
N ASP A 145 -29.76 28.15 14.59
CA ASP A 145 -28.57 27.87 13.77
C ASP A 145 -27.24 28.26 14.44
N ASP A 146 -27.22 29.38 15.16
CA ASP A 146 -26.06 29.95 15.87
C ASP A 146 -25.82 29.33 17.26
N ASP A 147 -26.69 28.40 17.70
CA ASP A 147 -26.55 27.73 18.98
C ASP A 147 -25.39 26.72 18.94
N GLN A 148 -24.54 26.73 19.99
CA GLN A 148 -23.38 25.84 20.08
C GLN A 148 -23.76 24.36 20.00
N ARG A 149 -24.97 23.97 20.44
CA ARG A 149 -25.46 22.58 20.31
C ARG A 149 -25.62 22.18 18.85
N ASN A 150 -26.15 23.05 18.00
CA ASN A 150 -26.31 22.80 16.57
C ASN A 150 -24.95 22.73 15.88
N ILE A 151 -24.06 23.68 16.15
CA ILE A 151 -22.71 23.74 15.58
C ILE A 151 -21.93 22.47 15.93
N LYS A 152 -21.85 22.11 17.22
CA LYS A 152 -21.13 20.92 17.68
C LYS A 152 -21.78 19.62 17.21
N GLY A 153 -23.12 19.54 17.17
CA GLY A 153 -23.84 18.38 16.67
C GLY A 153 -23.55 18.10 15.18
N ARG A 154 -23.54 19.15 14.35
CA ARG A 154 -23.21 19.04 12.91
C ARG A 154 -21.73 18.75 12.69
N ALA A 155 -20.84 19.39 13.45
CA ALA A 155 -19.41 19.08 13.42
C ALA A 155 -19.14 17.61 13.78
N GLY A 156 -19.84 17.06 14.77
CA GLY A 156 -19.73 15.65 15.14
C GLY A 156 -20.23 14.69 14.06
N ILE A 157 -21.25 15.06 13.29
CA ILE A 157 -21.68 14.31 12.10
C ILE A 157 -20.58 14.32 11.03
N GLU A 158 -19.98 15.47 10.76
CA GLU A 158 -18.94 15.60 9.76
C GLU A 158 -17.69 14.80 10.15
N LYS A 159 -17.25 14.88 11.41
CA LYS A 159 -16.17 14.05 11.97
C LYS A 159 -16.44 12.56 11.75
N ARG A 160 -17.63 12.09 12.12
CA ARG A 160 -18.05 10.71 11.90
C ARG A 160 -17.97 10.33 10.43
N ASN A 161 -18.50 11.16 9.53
CA ASN A 161 -18.52 10.86 8.10
C ASN A 161 -17.10 10.74 7.53
N ARG A 162 -16.18 11.63 7.93
CA ARG A 162 -14.75 11.56 7.56
C ARG A 162 -14.10 10.29 8.08
N LEU A 163 -14.31 9.94 9.35
CA LEU A 163 -13.78 8.71 9.95
C LEU A 163 -14.31 7.45 9.25
N LEU A 164 -15.59 7.42 8.87
CA LEU A 164 -16.17 6.32 8.09
C LEU A 164 -15.57 6.23 6.69
N ALA A 165 -15.31 7.36 6.04
CA ALA A 165 -14.63 7.41 4.75
C ALA A 165 -13.19 6.89 4.87
N ILE A 166 -12.45 7.34 5.88
CA ILE A 166 -11.09 6.88 6.19
C ILE A 166 -11.09 5.36 6.41
N LYS A 167 -11.98 4.84 7.27
CA LYS A 167 -12.12 3.40 7.52
C LYS A 167 -12.29 2.60 6.23
N ARG A 168 -13.12 3.09 5.30
CA ARG A 168 -13.33 2.43 4.00
C ARG A 168 -12.05 2.43 3.17
N GLN A 169 -11.32 3.55 3.12
CA GLN A 169 -10.08 3.63 2.34
C GLN A 169 -8.96 2.79 2.93
N ILE A 170 -8.80 2.76 4.26
CA ILE A 170 -7.84 1.88 4.93
C ILE A 170 -8.14 0.42 4.60
N LYS A 171 -9.42 0.02 4.60
CA LYS A 171 -9.81 -1.33 4.21
C LYS A 171 -9.38 -1.66 2.78
N ALA A 172 -9.65 -0.78 1.82
CA ALA A 172 -9.24 -0.98 0.44
C ALA A 172 -7.70 -1.03 0.28
N ALA A 173 -6.97 -0.16 0.97
CA ALA A 173 -5.50 -0.19 0.98
C ALA A 173 -4.96 -1.50 1.57
N THR A 174 -5.61 -2.04 2.61
CA THR A 174 -5.23 -3.34 3.19
C THR A 174 -5.44 -4.48 2.20
N GLU A 175 -6.51 -4.45 1.41
CA GLU A 175 -6.77 -5.44 0.35
C GLU A 175 -5.65 -5.39 -0.71
N LEU A 176 -5.29 -4.20 -1.20
CA LEU A 176 -4.18 -4.03 -2.16
C LEU A 176 -2.82 -4.48 -1.60
N LEU A 177 -2.54 -4.25 -0.33
CA LEU A 177 -1.30 -4.72 0.30
C LEU A 177 -1.26 -6.24 0.44
N ASN A 178 -2.41 -6.89 0.66
CA ASN A 178 -2.48 -8.34 0.66
C ASN A 178 -2.27 -8.91 -0.74
N GLU A 179 -2.83 -8.28 -1.77
CA GLU A 179 -2.59 -8.67 -3.17
C GLU A 179 -1.10 -8.56 -3.52
N ALA A 180 -0.44 -7.44 -3.17
CA ALA A 180 1.00 -7.28 -3.38
C ALA A 180 1.83 -8.36 -2.63
N ARG A 181 1.41 -8.75 -1.43
CA ARG A 181 2.03 -9.83 -0.68
C ARG A 181 1.83 -11.19 -1.35
N GLU A 182 0.62 -11.47 -1.83
CA GLU A 182 0.31 -12.69 -2.57
C GLU A 182 1.15 -12.79 -3.85
N ASP A 183 1.32 -11.68 -4.56
CA ASP A 183 2.18 -11.59 -5.75
C ASP A 183 3.64 -11.88 -5.43
N ALA A 184 4.15 -11.38 -4.31
CA ALA A 184 5.50 -11.68 -3.84
C ALA A 184 5.68 -13.13 -3.38
N SER A 185 4.60 -13.80 -2.96
CA SER A 185 4.60 -15.18 -2.46
C SER A 185 3.90 -16.17 -3.41
N ARG A 186 3.88 -15.87 -4.72
CA ARG A 186 3.38 -16.80 -5.75
C ARG A 186 4.25 -18.09 -5.80
N GLU A 187 3.95 -18.96 -6.77
CA GLU A 187 4.78 -20.12 -7.11
C GLU A 187 6.28 -19.76 -7.11
N SER A 188 7.14 -20.75 -6.82
CA SER A 188 8.57 -20.48 -6.70
C SER A 188 9.11 -19.93 -8.04
N ILE A 189 10.16 -19.10 -7.97
CA ILE A 189 10.74 -18.52 -9.18
C ILE A 189 11.24 -19.63 -10.11
N GLU A 190 11.79 -20.71 -9.54
CA GLU A 190 12.24 -21.90 -10.26
C GLU A 190 11.08 -22.60 -10.99
N GLU A 191 9.93 -22.78 -10.33
CA GLU A 191 8.73 -23.37 -10.93
C GLU A 191 8.19 -22.50 -12.08
N ALA A 192 8.14 -21.19 -11.86
CA ALA A 192 7.69 -20.23 -12.87
C ALA A 192 8.59 -20.23 -14.12
N VAL A 193 9.90 -20.36 -13.93
CA VAL A 193 10.89 -20.45 -15.01
C VAL A 193 10.75 -21.77 -15.76
N ALA A 194 10.67 -22.91 -15.05
CA ALA A 194 10.55 -24.23 -15.67
C ALA A 194 9.33 -24.33 -16.60
N ARG A 195 8.19 -23.76 -16.19
CA ARG A 195 6.97 -23.68 -17.01
C ARG A 195 7.13 -22.83 -18.27
N LYS A 196 7.95 -21.78 -18.26
CA LYS A 196 8.17 -20.90 -19.42
C LYS A 196 9.18 -21.47 -20.42
N MET A 197 9.99 -22.43 -19.97
CA MET A 197 11.01 -23.09 -20.79
C MET A 197 10.51 -24.38 -21.46
N THR A 198 9.30 -24.83 -21.11
CA THR A 198 8.61 -26.00 -21.69
C THR A 198 7.55 -25.57 -22.71
#